data_AF-A0A3N5Q862-F1
#
_entry.id   AF-A0A3N5Q862-F1
#
_cell.length_a   1.000
_cell.length_b   1.000
_cell.length_c   1.000
_cell.angle_alpha   90.00
_cell.angle_beta   90.00
_cell.angle_gamma   90.00
#
_symmetry.space_group_name_H-M   'P 1'
#
loop_
_entity.id
_entity.type
_entity.pdbx_description
1 polymer ?
#
loop_
_entity_poly.entity_id
_entity_poly.type
_entity_poly.pdbx_seq_one_letter_code
_entity_poly.pdbx_strand_id
1 'polypeptide(L)'
;MAAKGAVLASRILNEVAALGLVVGRVERAWKAAAANNDEFYYDSVALNIHSFYSGLERVLEKIASAVEGSLPQGVNWHQELLDQMALEIPNVRPAVISEKTREQLDPYRGFRHVVRNVYTYHISP
;
A
#
# COMPACT_ATOMS: atom_id res chain seq x y z
N MET A 1 -21.56 16.90 8.90
CA MET A 1 -20.13 16.68 8.61
C MET A 1 -19.53 15.55 9.44
N ALA A 2 -19.75 15.47 10.76
CA ALA A 2 -19.21 14.42 11.64
C ALA A 2 -19.50 12.96 11.18
N ALA A 3 -20.71 12.68 10.69
CA ALA A 3 -21.08 11.33 10.24
C ALA A 3 -20.26 10.84 9.02
N LYS A 4 -19.89 11.74 8.08
CA LYS A 4 -19.09 11.37 6.90
C LYS A 4 -17.65 11.02 7.29
N GLY A 5 -17.05 11.78 8.21
CA GLY A 5 -15.72 11.49 8.75
C GLY A 5 -15.66 10.16 9.50
N ALA A 6 -16.67 9.87 10.33
CA ALA A 6 -16.75 8.60 11.06
C ALA A 6 -16.86 7.38 10.13
N VAL A 7 -17.66 7.47 9.06
CA VAL A 7 -17.78 6.40 8.05
C VAL A 7 -16.46 6.18 7.31
N LEU A 8 -15.77 7.27 6.93
CA LEU A 8 -14.45 7.17 6.30
C LEU A 8 -13.43 6.49 7.22
N ALA A 9 -13.37 6.90 8.49
CA ALA A 9 -12.47 6.30 9.47
C ALA A 9 -12.75 4.80 9.63
N SER A 10 -14.01 4.39 9.76
CA SER A 10 -14.38 2.97 9.85
C SER A 10 -13.95 2.17 8.62
N ARG A 11 -14.12 2.73 7.41
CA ARG A 11 -13.66 2.09 6.17
C ARG A 11 -12.15 1.93 6.12
N ILE A 12 -11.40 2.97 6.48
CA ILE A 12 -9.93 2.95 6.55
C ILE A 12 -9.48 1.87 7.53
N LEU A 13 -10.05 1.82 8.74
CA LEU A 13 -9.69 0.82 9.74
C LEU A 13 -9.94 -0.61 9.26
N ASN A 14 -11.07 -0.84 8.58
CA ASN A 14 -11.37 -2.15 7.99
C ASN A 14 -10.38 -2.53 6.88
N GLU A 15 -9.99 -1.58 6.03
CA GLU A 15 -9.00 -1.83 4.98
C GLU A 15 -7.61 -2.11 5.56
N VAL A 16 -7.18 -1.35 6.57
CA VAL A 16 -5.91 -1.60 7.27
C VAL A 16 -5.91 -2.97 7.94
N ALA A 17 -7.01 -3.39 8.55
CA ALA A 17 -7.15 -4.74 9.11
C ALA A 17 -7.02 -5.82 8.03
N ALA A 18 -7.64 -5.62 6.86
CA ALA A 18 -7.52 -6.52 5.72
C ALA A 18 -6.07 -6.59 5.19
N LEU A 19 -5.33 -5.47 5.17
CA LEU A 19 -3.91 -5.47 4.82
C LEU A 19 -3.07 -6.29 5.80
N GLY A 20 -3.41 -6.28 7.09
CA GLY A 20 -2.79 -7.15 8.09
C GLY A 20 -2.92 -8.65 7.76
N LEU A 21 -4.05 -9.06 7.17
CA LEU A 21 -4.23 -10.44 6.69
C LEU A 21 -3.31 -10.78 5.51
N VAL A 22 -3.04 -9.81 4.62
CA VAL A 22 -2.10 -9.97 3.51
C VAL A 22 -0.67 -10.12 4.03
N VAL A 23 -0.27 -9.30 5.00
CA VAL A 23 1.04 -9.44 5.68
C VAL A 23 1.19 -10.84 6.27
N GLY A 24 0.19 -11.35 6.98
CA GLY A 24 0.22 -12.71 7.51
C GLY A 24 0.33 -13.80 6.43
N ARG A 25 -0.17 -13.57 5.21
CA ARG A 25 0.03 -14.48 4.07
C ARG A 25 1.48 -14.42 3.56
N VAL A 26 2.05 -13.23 3.42
CA VAL A 26 3.46 -13.03 3.06
C VAL A 26 4.37 -13.77 4.02
N GLU A 27 4.18 -13.60 5.32
CA GLU A 27 5.02 -14.24 6.34
C GLU A 27 4.95 -15.77 6.30
N ARG A 28 3.74 -16.33 6.11
CA ARG A 28 3.58 -17.79 6.00
C ARG A 28 4.21 -18.34 4.72
N ALA A 29 3.97 -17.69 3.59
CA ALA A 29 4.54 -18.09 2.31
C ALA A 29 6.07 -17.99 2.33
N TRP A 30 6.63 -16.94 2.94
CA TRP A 30 8.08 -16.78 3.10
C TRP A 30 8.70 -17.89 3.94
N LYS A 31 8.08 -18.24 5.08
CA LYS A 31 8.54 -19.35 5.91
C LYS A 31 8.50 -20.68 5.15
N ALA A 32 7.45 -20.91 4.37
CA ALA A 32 7.32 -22.12 3.55
C ALA A 32 8.36 -22.18 2.41
N ALA A 33 8.61 -21.05 1.74
CA ALA A 33 9.65 -20.92 0.71
C ALA A 33 11.02 -21.28 1.27
N ALA A 34 11.39 -20.68 2.42
CA ALA A 34 12.68 -20.91 3.06
C ALA A 34 12.86 -22.36 3.54
N ALA A 35 11.78 -23.03 3.95
CA ALA A 35 11.84 -24.41 4.43
C ALA A 35 11.94 -25.44 3.30
N ASN A 36 11.32 -25.18 2.15
CA ASN A 36 11.17 -26.16 1.06
C ASN A 36 12.00 -25.81 -0.19
N ASN A 37 12.62 -24.62 -0.23
CA ASN A 37 13.33 -24.07 -1.40
C ASN A 37 12.50 -24.14 -2.70
N ASP A 38 11.21 -23.83 -2.57
CA ASP A 38 10.23 -23.96 -3.64
C ASP A 38 9.87 -22.57 -4.22
N GLU A 39 10.19 -22.40 -5.50
CA GLU A 39 10.04 -21.17 -6.29
C GLU A 39 8.60 -20.67 -6.33
N PHE A 40 7.59 -21.54 -6.29
CA PHE A 40 6.18 -21.14 -6.31
C PHE A 40 5.78 -20.35 -5.05
N TYR A 41 6.44 -20.59 -3.91
CA TYR A 41 6.18 -19.79 -2.71
C TYR A 41 6.80 -18.39 -2.82
N TYR A 42 7.93 -18.23 -3.52
CA TYR A 42 8.50 -16.91 -3.77
C TYR A 42 7.60 -16.06 -4.68
N ASP A 43 6.94 -16.69 -5.67
CA ASP A 43 5.97 -16.00 -6.51
C ASP A 43 4.76 -15.52 -5.70
N SER A 44 4.25 -16.39 -4.83
CA SER A 44 3.18 -16.05 -3.89
C SER A 44 3.57 -14.88 -2.98
N VAL A 45 4.81 -14.88 -2.45
CA VAL A 45 5.33 -13.76 -1.64
C VAL A 45 5.33 -12.47 -2.46
N ALA A 46 5.87 -12.49 -3.67
CA ALA A 46 5.97 -11.31 -4.53
C ALA A 46 4.59 -10.71 -4.83
N LEU A 47 3.61 -11.55 -5.20
CA LEU A 47 2.23 -11.13 -5.48
C LEU A 47 1.53 -10.56 -4.25
N ASN A 48 1.73 -11.14 -3.07
CA ASN A 48 1.12 -10.64 -1.83
C ASN A 48 1.77 -9.32 -1.37
N ILE A 49 3.08 -9.13 -1.54
CA ILE A 49 3.75 -7.84 -1.26
C ILE A 49 3.21 -6.75 -2.20
N HIS A 50 3.10 -7.05 -3.50
CA HIS A 50 2.49 -6.14 -4.47
C HIS A 50 1.05 -5.76 -4.08
N SER A 51 0.26 -6.75 -3.66
CA SER A 51 -1.14 -6.54 -3.24
C SER A 51 -1.24 -5.71 -1.96
N PHE A 52 -0.35 -5.95 -1.00
CA PHE A 52 -0.25 -5.15 0.23
C PHE A 52 0.01 -3.67 -0.10
N TYR A 53 1.04 -3.37 -0.89
CA TYR A 53 1.37 -1.98 -1.18
C TYR A 53 0.28 -1.29 -2.00
N SER A 54 -0.30 -1.98 -3.00
CA SER A 54 -1.41 -1.44 -3.80
C SER A 54 -2.64 -1.15 -2.95
N GLY A 55 -2.92 -2.00 -1.97
CA GLY A 55 -4.02 -1.78 -1.02
C GLY A 55 -3.74 -0.63 -0.05
N LEU A 56 -2.50 -0.47 0.41
CA LEU A 56 -2.09 0.68 1.23
C LEU A 56 -2.21 1.99 0.45
N GLU A 57 -1.73 2.05 -0.78
CA GLU A 57 -1.80 3.22 -1.66
C GLU A 57 -3.25 3.71 -1.84
N ARG A 58 -4.18 2.78 -2.08
CA ARG A 58 -5.62 3.09 -2.12
C ARG A 58 -6.18 3.68 -0.82
N VAL A 59 -5.67 3.26 0.34
CA VAL A 59 -6.08 3.85 1.62
C VAL A 59 -5.59 5.30 1.70
N LEU A 60 -4.36 5.56 1.29
CA LEU A 60 -3.78 6.91 1.24
C LEU A 60 -4.53 7.82 0.26
N GLU A 61 -4.89 7.32 -0.93
CA GLU A 61 -5.73 8.04 -1.91
C GLU A 61 -7.08 8.44 -1.31
N LYS A 62 -7.74 7.54 -0.58
CA LYS A 62 -9.03 7.84 0.08
C LYS A 62 -8.91 8.94 1.11
N ILE A 63 -7.79 8.98 1.84
CA ILE A 63 -7.52 10.05 2.80
C ILE A 63 -7.34 11.38 2.07
N ALA A 64 -6.44 11.44 1.09
CA ALA A 64 -6.18 12.65 0.31
C ALA A 64 -7.46 13.17 -0.39
N SER A 65 -8.19 12.30 -1.09
CA SER A 65 -9.40 12.67 -1.80
C SER A 65 -10.51 13.17 -0.87
N ALA A 66 -10.70 12.55 0.30
CA ALA A 66 -11.80 12.90 1.20
C ALA A 66 -11.48 14.07 2.14
N VAL A 67 -10.21 14.25 2.52
CA VAL A 67 -9.77 15.28 3.48
C VAL A 67 -9.24 16.53 2.76
N GLU A 68 -8.49 16.35 1.68
CA GLU A 68 -7.80 17.45 0.96
C GLU A 68 -8.49 17.79 -0.36
N GLY A 69 -9.40 16.94 -0.84
CA GLY A 69 -10.21 17.18 -2.04
C GLY A 69 -9.46 17.01 -3.36
N SER A 70 -8.19 16.60 -3.33
CA SER A 70 -7.37 16.41 -4.52
C SER A 70 -6.34 15.28 -4.34
N LEU A 71 -5.86 14.77 -5.47
CA LEU A 71 -4.78 13.79 -5.54
C LEU A 71 -3.62 14.40 -6.34
N PRO A 72 -2.38 13.98 -6.06
CA PRO A 72 -1.23 14.24 -6.92
C PRO A 72 -1.49 13.77 -8.36
N GLN A 73 -0.81 14.39 -9.31
CA GLN A 73 -1.02 14.13 -10.74
C GLN A 73 0.32 13.90 -11.45
N GLY A 74 0.26 13.40 -12.68
CA GLY A 74 1.45 13.14 -13.49
C GLY A 74 2.08 11.78 -13.20
N VAL A 75 3.27 11.53 -13.76
CA VAL A 75 3.89 10.19 -13.76
C VAL A 75 4.40 9.75 -12.37
N ASN A 76 4.70 10.70 -11.50
CA ASN A 76 5.26 10.45 -10.16
C ASN A 76 4.21 10.53 -9.05
N TRP A 77 2.92 10.56 -9.40
CA TRP A 77 1.84 10.77 -8.44
C TRP A 77 1.87 9.79 -7.26
N HIS A 78 2.31 8.54 -7.50
CA HIS A 78 2.46 7.52 -6.47
C HIS A 78 3.48 7.92 -5.38
N GLN A 79 4.60 8.52 -5.79
CA GLN A 79 5.63 9.01 -4.88
C GLN A 79 5.14 10.25 -4.13
N GLU A 80 4.56 11.20 -4.88
CA GLU A 80 4.03 12.44 -4.32
C GLU A 80 2.93 12.16 -3.29
N LEU A 81 2.08 11.15 -3.52
CA LEU A 81 1.07 10.73 -2.56
C LEU A 81 1.73 10.24 -1.27
N LEU A 82 2.78 9.42 -1.37
CA LEU A 82 3.49 8.92 -0.20
C LEU A 82 4.15 10.05 0.60
N ASP A 83 4.76 11.02 -0.09
CA ASP A 83 5.36 12.22 0.50
C ASP A 83 4.30 13.08 1.19
N GLN A 84 3.18 13.33 0.50
CA GLN A 84 2.04 14.09 1.03
C GLN A 84 1.49 13.47 2.32
N MET A 85 1.43 12.15 2.43
CA MET A 85 0.94 11.47 3.65
C MET A 85 1.89 11.57 4.85
N ALA A 86 3.19 11.81 4.60
CA ALA A 86 4.18 12.04 5.64
C ALA A 86 4.17 13.50 6.16
N LEU A 87 3.62 14.42 5.38
CA LEU A 87 3.52 15.83 5.75
C LEU A 87 2.32 16.10 6.66
N GLU A 88 2.56 16.93 7.68
CA GLU A 88 1.50 17.68 8.35
C GLU A 88 1.02 18.80 7.43
N ILE A 89 -0.30 18.94 7.31
CA ILE A 89 -0.93 20.01 6.54
C ILE A 89 -1.72 20.87 7.53
N PRO A 90 -1.17 22.03 7.96
CA PRO A 90 -1.79 22.87 8.98
C PRO A 90 -3.25 23.19 8.66
N ASN A 91 -4.10 23.07 9.69
CA ASN A 91 -5.56 23.29 9.61
C ASN A 91 -6.34 22.28 8.76
N VAL A 92 -5.69 21.27 8.15
CA VAL A 92 -6.33 20.23 7.34
C VAL A 92 -6.21 18.86 8.01
N ARG A 93 -4.98 18.39 8.25
CA ARG A 93 -4.72 17.14 8.98
C ARG A 93 -3.27 17.07 9.51
N PRO A 94 -3.04 16.31 10.59
CA PRO A 94 -1.69 15.88 10.93
C PRO A 94 -1.10 14.95 9.86
N ALA A 95 0.19 14.66 9.97
CA ALA A 95 0.83 13.60 9.21
C ALA A 95 0.11 12.26 9.45
N VAL A 96 -0.19 11.54 8.36
CA VAL A 96 -0.89 10.25 8.40
C VAL A 96 0.08 9.13 8.71
N ILE A 97 1.30 9.24 8.20
CA ILE A 97 2.42 8.34 8.47
C ILE A 97 3.62 9.15 8.95
N SER A 98 4.52 8.50 9.69
CA SER A 98 5.80 9.14 10.05
C SER A 98 6.76 9.15 8.86
N GLU A 99 7.74 10.06 8.87
CA GLU A 99 8.82 10.10 7.87
C GLU A 99 9.55 8.75 7.77
N LYS A 100 9.85 8.14 8.92
CA LYS A 100 10.44 6.80 8.99
C LYS A 100 9.59 5.75 8.28
N THR A 101 8.26 5.81 8.44
CA THR A 101 7.34 4.88 7.76
C THR A 101 7.33 5.16 6.26
N ARG A 102 7.37 6.42 5.84
CA ARG A 102 7.48 6.80 4.42
C ARG A 102 8.73 6.21 3.78
N GLU A 103 9.89 6.36 4.41
CA GLU A 103 11.16 5.76 3.94
C GLU A 103 11.07 4.24 3.83
N GLN A 104 10.43 3.58 4.80
CA GLN A 104 10.24 2.13 4.77
C GLN A 104 9.28 1.67 3.66
N LEU A 105 8.34 2.51 3.24
CA LEU A 105 7.33 2.19 2.23
C LEU A 105 7.79 2.43 0.79
N ASP A 106 8.76 3.32 0.55
CA ASP A 106 9.24 3.63 -0.80
C ASP A 106 9.82 2.42 -1.55
N PRO A 107 10.59 1.50 -0.93
CA PRO A 107 11.01 0.26 -1.60
C PRO A 107 9.85 -0.62 -2.07
N TYR A 108 8.74 -0.66 -1.32
CA TYR A 108 7.55 -1.42 -1.70
C TYR A 108 6.85 -0.80 -2.92
N ARG A 109 6.87 0.54 -3.03
CA ARG A 109 6.42 1.26 -4.24
C ARG A 109 7.20 0.82 -5.46
N GLY A 110 8.53 0.82 -5.38
CA GLY A 110 9.41 0.37 -6.45
C GLY A 110 9.15 -1.09 -6.80
N PHE A 111 9.06 -1.95 -5.80
CA PHE A 111 8.82 -3.39 -5.97
C PHE A 111 7.50 -3.69 -6.69
N ARG A 112 6.43 -2.93 -6.39
CA ARG A 112 5.13 -3.06 -7.07
C ARG A 112 5.27 -2.94 -8.59
N HIS A 113 6.10 -2.02 -9.08
CA HIS A 113 6.37 -1.83 -10.51
C HIS A 113 7.15 -3.00 -11.11
N VAL A 114 8.14 -3.53 -10.38
CA VAL A 114 8.92 -4.70 -10.81
C VAL A 114 8.01 -5.91 -10.98
N VAL A 115 7.23 -6.27 -9.96
CA VAL A 115 6.28 -7.39 -10.01
C VAL A 115 5.29 -7.22 -11.16
N ARG A 116 4.72 -6.02 -11.31
CA ARG A 116 3.78 -5.77 -12.41
C ARG A 116 4.40 -6.10 -13.77
N ASN A 117 5.65 -5.72 -14.02
CA ASN A 117 6.33 -5.94 -15.30
C ASN A 117 6.76 -7.40 -15.51
N VAL A 118 7.19 -8.09 -14.46
CA VAL A 118 7.64 -9.49 -14.54
C VAL A 118 6.47 -10.44 -14.78
N TYR A 119 5.34 -10.24 -14.10
CA TYR A 119 4.18 -11.14 -14.21
C TYR A 119 3.22 -10.80 -15.36
N THR A 120 3.23 -9.57 -15.90
CA THR A 120 2.45 -9.29 -17.13
C THR A 120 3.02 -10.00 -18.36
N TYR A 121 4.29 -10.43 -18.35
CA TYR A 121 4.88 -11.18 -19.46
C TYR A 121 4.52 -12.68 -19.45
N HIS A 122 4.10 -13.23 -18.31
CA HIS A 122 3.89 -14.67 -18.13
C HIS A 122 2.42 -15.10 -17.97
N ILE A 123 1.46 -14.16 -18.07
CA ILE A 123 0.04 -14.50 -18.02
C ILE A 123 -0.55 -14.34 -19.44
N SER A 124 -0.34 -15.35 -20.27
CA SER A 124 -1.26 -15.66 -21.37
C SER A 124 -2.11 -16.86 -20.93
N PRO A 125 -3.45 -16.81 -21.09
CA PRO A 125 -4.37 -17.86 -20.64
C PRO A 125 -4.06 -19.27 -21.17
#